data_AF-A0A840CTJ0-F1
#
_entry.id   AF-A0A840CTJ0-F1
#
_cell.length_a   1.000
_cell.length_b   1.000
_cell.length_c   1.000
_cell.angle_alpha   90.00
_cell.angle_beta   90.00
_cell.angle_gamma   90.00
#
_symmetry.space_group_name_H-M   'P 1'
#
loop_
_entity.id
_entity.type
_entity.pdbx_description
1 polymer ?
#
loop_
_entity_poly.entity_id
_entity_poly.type
_entity_poly.pdbx_seq_one_letter_code
_entity_poly.pdbx_strand_id
1 'polypeptide(L)' 'MKTICICEKPSVARSIARVLGATEKQEGYLSGNGYAVT' A
#
# COMPACT_ATOMS: atom_id res chain seq x y z
N MET A 1 10.78 8.83 -6.27
CA MET A 1 10.51 9.13 -4.85
C MET A 1 9.35 8.23 -4.43
N LYS A 2 9.44 7.52 -3.30
CA LYS A 2 8.43 6.54 -2.88
C LYS A 2 7.62 7.12 -1.74
N THR A 3 6.30 7.25 -1.91
CA THR A 3 5.40 7.76 -0.87
C THR A 3 4.92 6.60 -0.01
N ILE A 4 4.94 6.78 1.31
CA ILE A 4 4.52 5.74 2.27
C ILE A 4 3.16 6.13 2.87
N CYS A 5 2.19 5.23 2.79
CA CYS A 5 0.89 5.33 3.44
C CYS A 5 0.81 4.29 4.56
N ILE A 6 0.65 4.77 5.79
CA ILE A 6 0.45 3.91 6.98
C ILE A 6 -1.02 3.96 7.35
N CYS A 7 -1.64 2.80 7.50
CA CYS A 7 -3.07 2.67 7.73
C CYS A 7 -3.35 2.10 9.13
N GLU A 8 -4.48 2.48 9.72
CA GLU A 8 -4.89 2.03 11.06
C GLU A 8 -5.20 0.52 11.15
N LYS A 9 -5.53 -0.11 10.01
CA LYS A 9 -5.92 -1.52 9.95
C LYS A 9 -5.67 -2.12 8.57
N PRO A 10 -5.42 -3.44 8.46
CA PRO A 10 -5.05 -4.09 7.20
C PRO A 10 -6.10 -3.96 6.09
N SER A 11 -7.40 -3.88 6.43
CA SER A 11 -8.47 -3.73 5.44
C SER A 11 -8.44 -2.35 4.74
N VAL A 12 -8.02 -1.30 5.45
CA VAL A 12 -7.85 0.05 4.89
C VAL A 12 -6.63 0.07 3.98
N ALA A 13 -5.51 -0.51 4.41
CA ALA A 13 -4.29 -0.63 3.60
C ALA A 13 -4.59 -1.29 2.24
N ARG A 14 -5.32 -2.41 2.23
CA ARG A 14 -5.70 -3.08 0.97
C ARG A 14 -6.59 -2.24 0.07
N SER A 15 -7.55 -1.51 0.65
CA SER A 15 -8.47 -0.66 -0.10
C SER A 15 -7.74 0.51 -0.76
N ILE A 16 -6.87 1.19 0.01
CA ILE A 16 -6.03 2.29 -0.48
C ILE A 16 -5.04 1.79 -1.53
N ALA A 17 -4.36 0.68 -1.26
CA ALA A 17 -3.39 0.10 -2.19
C ALA A 17 -4.01 -0.23 -3.55
N ARG A 18 -5.27 -0.71 -3.58
CA ARG A 18 -6.01 -0.98 -4.82
C ARG A 18 -6.30 0.29 -5.62
N VAL A 19 -6.64 1.39 -4.97
CA VAL A 19 -6.88 2.69 -5.62
C VAL A 19 -5.58 3.32 -6.11
N LEU A 20 -4.50 3.19 -5.33
CA LEU A 20 -3.19 3.77 -5.66
C LEU A 20 -2.40 2.95 -6.68
N GLY A 21 -2.84 1.74 -7.04
CA GLY A 21 -2.08 0.84 -7.91
C GLY A 21 -0.87 0.19 -7.21
N ALA A 22 -0.90 0.10 -5.88
CA ALA A 22 0.08 -0.61 -5.08
C ALA A 22 -0.33 -2.08 -4.90
N THR A 23 -0.32 -2.87 -5.98
CA THR A 23 -0.86 -4.25 -5.98
C THR A 23 0.18 -5.33 -5.73
N GLU A 24 1.48 -5.01 -5.73
CA GLU A 24 2.53 -5.97 -5.44
C GLU A 24 2.59 -6.26 -3.94
N LYS A 25 2.54 -7.53 -3.58
CA LYS A 25 2.60 -7.95 -2.18
C LYS A 25 4.04 -8.11 -1.75
N GLN A 26 4.41 -7.43 -0.67
CA GLN A 26 5.70 -7.56 0.01
C GLN A 26 5.49 -8.15 1.40
N GLU A 27 6.58 -8.39 2.12
CA GLU A 27 6.51 -8.83 3.52
C GLU A 27 6.03 -7.66 4.40
N GLY A 28 4.76 -7.71 4.81
CA GLY A 28 4.15 -6.75 5.74
C GLY A 28 3.49 -5.52 5.10
N TYR A 29 3.63 -5.30 3.79
CA TYR A 29 3.04 -4.14 3.11
C TYR A 29 2.76 -4.42 1.62
N LEU A 30 2.06 -3.50 0.97
CA LEU A 30 1.76 -3.52 -0.47
C LEU A 30 2.54 -2.41 -1.18
N SER A 31 3.04 -2.67 -2.39
CA SER A 31 3.80 -1.69 -3.17
C SER A 31 3.36 -1.61 -4.63
N GLY A 32 3.66 -0.49 -5.27
CA GLY A 32 3.40 -0.28 -6.70
C GLY A 32 3.02 1.17 -6.98
N ASN A 33 3.15 1.60 -8.24
CA ASN A 33 2.87 2.97 -8.69
C ASN A 33 3.57 4.08 -7.86
N GLY A 34 4.76 3.78 -7.30
CA GLY A 34 5.50 4.71 -6.44
C GLY A 34 5.03 4.77 -4.98
N TYR A 35 4.08 3.93 -4.57
CA TYR A 35 3.57 3.85 -3.21
C TYR A 35 4.06 2.60 -2.47
N ALA A 36 4.20 2.73 -1.15
CA ALA A 36 4.20 1.61 -0.20
C ALA A 36 3.06 1.84 0.79
N VAL A 37 2.16 0.86 0.93
CA VAL A 37 0.98 0.94 1.78
C VAL A 37 1.08 -0.16 2.83
N THR A 38 1.16 0.21 4.10
CA THR A 38 1.25 -0.70 5.25
C THR A 38 0.12 -0.48 6.24
#